data_AF-A0A5M8NZY9-F1
#
_entry.id   AF-A0A5M8NZY9-F1
#
_cell.length_a   1.000
_cell.length_b   1.000
_cell.length_c   1.000
_cell.angle_alpha   90.00
_cell.angle_beta   90.00
_cell.angle_gamma   90.00
#
_symmetry.space_group_name_H-M   'P 1'
#
loop_
_entity.id
_entity.type
_entity.pdbx_description
1 polymer ?
#
loop_
_entity_poly.entity_id
_entity_poly.type
_entity_poly.pdbx_seq_one_letter_code
_entity_poly.pdbx_strand_id
1 'polypeptide(L)'
;MIPLEIIKKYYIEDSELFTILVSHSKAVAHKALAIADIHPELNIDRQFVDESAVLHDIGIFLTDAPNIQCFGSYPYICHGYLGADLMRKEGFNKHALVCERHTGAGLSKKEIIQRNFLLPHRDMLPETIEEKLICFADKFYSKSNPEKEKTIDQIRRALSKYGLSSVQRWDEMMKLFYE
;
A
#
# COMPACT_ATOMS: atom_id res chain seq x y z
N MET A 1 16.04 2.75 8.77
CA MET A 1 16.25 4.03 8.03
C MET A 1 15.36 5.10 8.64
N ILE A 2 15.37 6.34 8.15
CA ILE A 2 14.30 7.31 8.47
C ILE A 2 13.40 7.44 7.24
N PRO A 3 12.20 6.83 7.21
CA PRO A 3 11.32 6.81 6.04
C PRO A 3 10.99 8.20 5.49
N LEU A 4 10.76 9.16 6.38
CA LEU A 4 10.39 10.52 5.99
C LEU A 4 11.52 11.21 5.21
N GLU A 5 12.78 10.95 5.55
CA GLU A 5 13.93 11.50 4.82
C GLU A 5 14.01 10.95 3.39
N ILE A 6 13.53 9.74 3.15
CA ILE A 6 13.43 9.19 1.79
C ILE A 6 12.30 9.92 1.04
N ILE A 7 11.11 10.07 1.65
CA ILE A 7 9.99 10.77 1.02
C ILE A 7 10.39 12.20 0.62
N LYS A 8 11.10 12.92 1.49
CA LYS A 8 11.58 14.30 1.22
C LYS A 8 12.55 14.42 0.04
N LYS A 9 13.17 13.32 -0.43
CA LYS A 9 13.98 13.34 -1.67
C LYS A 9 13.13 13.44 -2.93
N TYR A 10 11.88 13.00 -2.87
CA TYR A 10 10.99 12.85 -4.03
C TYR A 10 9.81 13.82 -4.01
N TYR A 11 9.46 14.35 -2.83
CA TYR A 11 8.31 15.22 -2.63
C TYR A 11 8.76 16.61 -2.15
N ILE A 12 8.04 17.64 -2.61
CA ILE A 12 8.17 18.98 -2.06
C ILE A 12 7.52 18.98 -0.68
N GLU A 13 8.31 19.23 0.37
CA GLU A 13 7.84 19.31 1.75
C GLU A 13 6.69 20.32 1.88
N ASP A 14 5.69 19.98 2.70
CA ASP A 14 4.48 20.76 2.95
C ASP A 14 3.56 21.05 1.74
N SER A 15 3.85 20.49 0.55
CA SER A 15 2.88 20.48 -0.54
C SER A 15 1.61 19.70 -0.17
N GLU A 16 0.50 19.99 -0.84
CA GLU A 16 -0.77 19.30 -0.58
C GLU A 16 -0.62 17.78 -0.78
N LEU A 17 0.04 17.35 -1.86
CA LEU A 17 0.31 15.94 -2.12
C LEU A 17 1.20 15.30 -1.05
N PHE A 18 2.25 15.98 -0.60
CA PHE A 18 3.12 15.49 0.49
C PHE A 18 2.30 15.29 1.77
N THR A 19 1.48 16.27 2.13
CA THR A 19 0.63 16.21 3.32
C THR A 19 -0.36 15.06 3.24
N ILE A 20 -1.00 14.87 2.09
CA ILE A 20 -1.93 13.75 1.84
C ILE A 20 -1.21 12.40 1.96
N LEU A 21 -0.06 12.24 1.31
CA LEU A 21 0.74 11.02 1.38
C LEU A 21 1.14 10.70 2.82
N VAL A 22 1.78 11.65 3.50
CA VAL A 22 2.33 11.42 4.85
C VAL A 22 1.21 11.15 5.85
N SER A 23 0.07 11.85 5.76
CA SER A 23 -1.08 11.60 6.63
C SER A 23 -1.66 10.20 6.41
N HIS A 24 -1.85 9.78 5.15
CA HIS A 24 -2.33 8.44 4.82
C HIS A 24 -1.36 7.37 5.32
N SER A 25 -0.08 7.49 4.97
CA SER A 25 1.00 6.60 5.38
C SER A 25 1.09 6.42 6.89
N LYS A 26 0.96 7.50 7.68
CA LYS A 26 0.96 7.43 9.15
C LYS A 26 -0.28 6.70 9.69
N ALA A 27 -1.46 6.92 9.11
CA ALA A 27 -2.67 6.21 9.52
C ALA A 27 -2.55 4.70 9.26
N VAL A 28 -2.00 4.32 8.10
CA VAL A 28 -1.73 2.91 7.77
C VAL A 28 -0.72 2.30 8.73
N ALA A 29 0.40 2.99 9.00
CA ALA A 29 1.43 2.53 9.93
C ALA A 29 0.88 2.31 11.34
N HIS A 30 0.14 3.29 11.88
CA HIS A 30 -0.49 3.17 13.20
C HIS A 30 -1.43 1.98 13.29
N LYS A 31 -2.27 1.76 12.27
CA LYS A 31 -3.19 0.62 12.26
C LYS A 31 -2.44 -0.71 12.16
N ALA A 32 -1.44 -0.81 11.27
CA ALA A 32 -0.64 -2.01 11.12
C ALA A 32 0.09 -2.37 12.42
N LEU A 33 0.70 -1.39 13.10
CA LEU A 33 1.37 -1.61 14.38
C LEU A 33 0.40 -2.01 15.50
N ALA A 34 -0.79 -1.40 15.56
CA ALA A 34 -1.81 -1.77 16.54
C ALA A 34 -2.30 -3.23 16.33
N ILE A 35 -2.44 -3.67 15.09
CA ILE A 35 -2.76 -5.06 14.76
C ILE A 35 -1.58 -5.98 15.13
N ALA A 36 -0.34 -5.59 14.84
CA ALA A 36 0.83 -6.37 15.24
C ALA A 36 0.92 -6.54 16.77
N ASP A 37 0.55 -5.51 17.55
CA ASP A 37 0.58 -5.53 19.01
C ASP A 37 -0.42 -6.52 19.63
N ILE A 38 -1.55 -6.78 18.97
CA ILE A 38 -2.54 -7.77 19.43
C ILE A 38 -2.26 -9.20 18.94
N HIS A 39 -1.27 -9.37 18.05
CA HIS A 39 -0.88 -10.67 17.48
C HIS A 39 0.63 -10.99 17.71
N PRO A 40 1.10 -11.07 18.96
CA PRO A 40 2.50 -11.36 19.26
C PRO A 40 2.96 -12.73 18.74
N GLU A 41 2.05 -13.69 18.58
CA GLU A 41 2.32 -15.02 18.03
C GLU A 41 2.83 -14.99 16.58
N LEU A 42 2.52 -13.93 15.83
CA LEU A 42 2.93 -13.77 14.44
C LEU A 42 4.39 -13.29 14.30
N ASN A 43 5.04 -12.88 15.39
CA ASN A 43 6.44 -12.41 15.42
C ASN A 43 6.75 -11.34 14.36
N ILE A 44 5.80 -10.42 14.15
CA ILE A 44 5.88 -9.35 13.14
C ILE A 44 7.05 -8.40 13.45
N ASP A 45 7.89 -8.13 12.46
CA ASP A 45 8.94 -7.10 12.56
C ASP A 45 8.29 -5.69 12.57
N ARG A 46 8.08 -5.15 13.77
CA ARG A 46 7.47 -3.83 13.99
C ARG A 46 8.23 -2.71 13.29
N GLN A 47 9.56 -2.74 13.31
CA GLN A 47 10.36 -1.68 12.69
C GLN A 47 10.17 -1.73 11.17
N PHE A 48 10.23 -2.91 10.58
CA PHE A 48 10.01 -3.06 9.15
C PHE A 48 8.59 -2.65 8.73
N VAL A 49 7.58 -2.97 9.55
CA VAL A 49 6.18 -2.53 9.30
C VAL A 49 6.06 -1.02 9.32
N ASP A 50 6.58 -0.34 10.35
CA ASP A 50 6.54 1.12 10.44
C ASP A 50 7.22 1.77 9.22
N GLU A 51 8.43 1.33 8.91
CA GLU A 51 9.20 1.87 7.78
C GLU A 51 8.49 1.65 6.45
N SER A 52 8.00 0.44 6.20
CA SER A 52 7.40 0.06 4.92
C SER A 52 6.00 0.62 4.74
N ALA A 53 5.20 0.70 5.81
CA ALA A 53 3.88 1.34 5.77
C ALA A 53 4.02 2.85 5.46
N VAL A 54 5.07 3.51 5.94
CA VAL A 54 5.29 4.92 5.57
C VAL A 54 5.64 5.08 4.09
N LEU A 55 6.37 4.12 3.52
CA LEU A 55 6.93 4.19 2.17
C LEU A 55 6.08 3.54 1.07
N HIS A 56 5.07 2.74 1.41
CA HIS A 56 4.36 1.88 0.43
C HIS A 56 3.83 2.63 -0.79
N ASP A 57 3.45 3.89 -0.61
CA ASP A 57 2.84 4.78 -1.60
C ASP A 57 3.81 5.80 -2.21
N ILE A 58 5.13 5.67 -2.00
CA ILE A 58 6.12 6.67 -2.43
C ILE A 58 6.13 6.93 -3.95
N GLY A 59 5.58 6.02 -4.76
CA GLY A 59 5.47 6.20 -6.21
C GLY A 59 4.33 7.11 -6.68
N ILE A 60 3.47 7.62 -5.80
CA ILE A 60 2.26 8.36 -6.21
C ILE A 60 2.59 9.59 -7.06
N PHE A 61 3.64 10.36 -6.73
CA PHE A 61 3.97 11.60 -7.46
C PHE A 61 4.25 11.39 -8.96
N LEU A 62 4.54 10.16 -9.36
CA LEU A 62 4.73 9.79 -10.76
C LEU A 62 3.41 9.54 -11.51
N THR A 63 2.29 9.51 -10.79
CA THR A 63 0.97 9.15 -11.32
C THR A 63 0.03 10.34 -11.45
N ASP A 64 -0.99 10.21 -12.31
CA ASP A 64 -2.08 11.17 -12.47
C ASP A 64 -3.28 10.76 -11.59
N ALA A 65 -3.53 11.57 -10.56
CA ALA A 65 -4.65 11.43 -9.65
C ALA A 65 -5.05 12.81 -9.10
N PRO A 66 -5.80 13.61 -9.90
CA PRO A 66 -6.10 15.00 -9.56
C PRO A 66 -6.90 15.15 -8.25
N ASN A 67 -7.67 14.14 -7.86
CA ASN A 67 -8.43 14.10 -6.61
C ASN A 67 -7.55 14.09 -5.34
N ILE A 68 -6.25 13.86 -5.48
CA ILE A 68 -5.25 13.94 -4.42
C ILE A 68 -4.10 14.90 -4.79
N GLN A 69 -4.36 15.85 -5.70
CA GLN A 69 -3.41 16.90 -6.11
C GLN A 69 -2.13 16.33 -6.76
N CYS A 70 -2.28 15.26 -7.51
CA CYS A 70 -1.18 14.60 -8.21
C CYS A 70 -1.39 14.65 -9.73
N PHE A 71 -0.39 15.17 -10.45
CA PHE A 71 -0.46 15.47 -11.90
C PHE A 71 0.72 14.84 -12.66
N GLY A 72 1.10 13.62 -12.28
CA GLY A 72 2.16 12.86 -12.94
C GLY A 72 1.73 12.28 -14.30
N SER A 73 2.55 11.39 -14.84
CA SER A 73 2.38 10.90 -16.23
C SER A 73 1.78 9.50 -16.32
N TYR A 74 1.79 8.72 -15.24
CA TYR A 74 1.33 7.34 -15.24
C TYR A 74 -0.07 7.19 -14.63
N PRO A 75 -0.87 6.19 -15.01
CA PRO A 75 -2.12 5.92 -14.31
C PRO A 75 -1.89 5.61 -12.82
N TYR A 76 -2.83 5.98 -11.94
CA TYR A 76 -2.70 5.78 -10.50
C TYR A 76 -2.31 4.34 -10.10
N ILE A 77 -2.82 3.31 -10.78
CA ILE A 77 -2.49 1.90 -10.48
C ILE A 77 -0.99 1.59 -10.54
N CYS A 78 -0.20 2.39 -11.27
CA CYS A 78 1.23 2.20 -11.44
C CYS A 78 2.08 2.59 -10.22
N HIS A 79 1.54 3.36 -9.27
CA HIS A 79 2.31 3.89 -8.13
C HIS A 79 3.07 2.80 -7.35
N GLY A 80 2.52 1.60 -7.23
CA GLY A 80 3.15 0.50 -6.51
C GLY A 80 4.50 0.05 -7.11
N TYR A 81 4.52 -0.32 -8.40
CA TYR A 81 5.78 -0.76 -9.03
C TYR A 81 6.75 0.40 -9.25
N LEU A 82 6.23 1.60 -9.52
CA LEU A 82 7.06 2.80 -9.65
C LEU A 82 7.75 3.12 -8.32
N GLY A 83 7.02 3.05 -7.20
CA GLY A 83 7.57 3.18 -5.85
C GLY A 83 8.59 2.08 -5.55
N ALA A 84 8.35 0.86 -6.00
CA ALA A 84 9.30 -0.23 -5.86
C ALA A 84 10.64 0.05 -6.57
N ASP A 85 10.60 0.63 -7.77
CA ASP A 85 11.82 0.98 -8.50
C ASP A 85 12.61 2.10 -7.82
N LEU A 86 11.92 3.10 -7.22
CA LEU A 86 12.56 4.10 -6.37
C LEU A 86 13.24 3.43 -5.17
N MET A 87 12.57 2.48 -4.53
CA MET A 87 13.12 1.83 -3.36
C MET A 87 14.30 0.92 -3.65
N ARG A 88 14.30 0.25 -4.80
CA ARG A 88 15.47 -0.47 -5.30
C ARG A 88 16.64 0.48 -5.57
N LYS A 89 16.39 1.66 -6.14
CA LYS A 89 17.41 2.69 -6.39
C LYS A 89 18.04 3.21 -5.09
N GLU A 90 17.25 3.34 -4.03
CA GLU A 90 17.73 3.75 -2.70
C GLU A 90 18.40 2.58 -1.92
N GLY A 91 18.42 1.36 -2.47
CA GLY A 91 19.04 0.18 -1.85
C GLY A 91 18.11 -0.63 -0.92
N PHE A 92 16.83 -0.29 -0.85
CA PHE A 92 15.84 -0.89 0.06
C PHE A 92 14.95 -1.93 -0.63
N ASN A 93 15.57 -3.07 -0.99
CA ASN A 93 14.90 -4.13 -1.76
C ASN A 93 13.68 -4.75 -1.07
N LYS A 94 13.67 -4.86 0.27
CA LYS A 94 12.52 -5.41 1.01
C LYS A 94 11.33 -4.44 0.98
N HIS A 95 11.55 -3.16 1.24
CA HIS A 95 10.52 -2.11 1.16
C HIS A 95 9.95 -1.96 -0.24
N ALA A 96 10.78 -2.19 -1.28
CA ALA A 96 10.32 -2.22 -2.66
C ALA A 96 9.24 -3.28 -2.92
N LEU A 97 9.33 -4.46 -2.28
CA LEU A 97 8.31 -5.51 -2.41
C LEU A 97 6.98 -5.06 -1.81
N VAL A 98 6.99 -4.38 -0.67
CA VAL A 98 5.78 -3.81 -0.06
C VAL A 98 5.15 -2.77 -0.98
N CYS A 99 5.94 -1.86 -1.53
CA CYS A 99 5.47 -0.87 -2.52
C CYS A 99 4.81 -1.59 -3.71
N GLU A 100 5.43 -2.64 -4.23
CA GLU A 100 4.93 -3.35 -5.40
C GLU A 100 3.63 -4.12 -5.14
N ARG A 101 3.51 -4.73 -3.96
CA ARG A 101 2.51 -5.79 -3.69
C ARG A 101 1.28 -5.33 -2.91
N HIS A 102 1.24 -4.08 -2.43
CA HIS A 102 0.13 -3.59 -1.59
C HIS A 102 -1.14 -3.19 -2.38
N THR A 103 -1.05 -3.00 -3.71
CA THR A 103 -2.17 -2.48 -4.51
C THR A 103 -3.33 -3.48 -4.54
N GLY A 104 -4.55 -3.00 -4.28
CA GLY A 104 -5.72 -3.88 -4.11
C GLY A 104 -5.55 -4.81 -2.91
N ALA A 105 -5.75 -6.11 -3.07
CA ALA A 105 -5.32 -7.12 -2.09
C ALA A 105 -4.15 -7.94 -2.65
N GLY A 106 -3.24 -7.28 -3.38
CA GLY A 106 -2.30 -7.91 -4.31
C GLY A 106 -2.91 -8.20 -5.68
N LEU A 107 -2.05 -8.23 -6.70
CA LEU A 107 -2.41 -8.49 -8.10
C LEU A 107 -1.56 -9.64 -8.67
N SER A 108 -2.20 -10.72 -9.11
CA SER A 108 -1.53 -11.80 -9.84
C SER A 108 -1.22 -11.39 -11.27
N LYS A 109 -0.20 -12.02 -11.87
CA LYS A 109 0.14 -11.87 -13.28
C LYS A 109 -1.07 -12.13 -14.18
N LYS A 110 -1.90 -13.12 -13.84
CA LYS A 110 -3.11 -13.46 -14.57
C LYS A 110 -4.12 -12.31 -14.55
N GLU A 111 -4.37 -11.72 -13.38
CA GLU A 111 -5.28 -10.57 -13.25
C GLU A 111 -4.76 -9.36 -14.04
N ILE A 112 -3.45 -9.10 -13.99
CA ILE A 112 -2.79 -8.00 -14.71
C ILE A 112 -3.01 -8.15 -16.23
N ILE A 113 -2.73 -9.33 -16.78
CA ILE A 113 -2.91 -9.60 -18.21
C ILE A 113 -4.38 -9.55 -18.60
N GLN A 114 -5.26 -10.22 -17.85
CA GLN A 114 -6.69 -10.30 -18.18
C GLN A 114 -7.39 -8.94 -18.16
N ARG A 115 -6.96 -8.03 -17.28
CA ARG A 115 -7.52 -6.68 -17.15
C ARG A 115 -6.76 -5.64 -17.98
N ASN A 116 -5.71 -6.05 -18.70
CA ASN A 116 -4.84 -5.17 -19.47
C ASN A 116 -4.32 -3.98 -18.65
N PHE A 117 -3.92 -4.25 -17.40
CA PHE A 117 -3.34 -3.21 -16.56
C PHE A 117 -1.95 -2.84 -17.07
N LEU A 118 -1.63 -1.54 -17.02
CA LEU A 118 -0.31 -1.01 -17.38
C LEU A 118 0.72 -1.28 -16.27
N LEU A 119 0.87 -2.56 -15.92
CA LEU A 119 1.75 -3.06 -14.86
C LEU A 119 2.69 -4.13 -15.42
N PRO A 120 3.85 -4.37 -14.78
CA PRO A 120 4.72 -5.48 -15.14
C PRO A 120 4.00 -6.83 -15.11
N HIS A 121 4.23 -7.69 -16.11
CA HIS A 121 3.58 -9.00 -16.22
C HIS A 121 4.21 -10.06 -15.27
N ARG A 122 4.10 -9.84 -13.96
CA ARG A 122 4.58 -10.72 -12.88
C ARG A 122 3.60 -10.73 -11.70
N ASP A 123 3.74 -11.69 -10.80
CA ASP A 123 2.94 -11.70 -9.58
C ASP A 123 3.39 -10.57 -8.64
N MET A 124 2.41 -9.78 -8.21
CA MET A 124 2.56 -8.65 -7.31
C MET A 124 1.62 -8.89 -6.11
N LEU A 125 1.77 -10.06 -5.49
CA LEU A 125 0.99 -10.54 -4.36
C LEU A 125 1.80 -10.41 -3.06
N PRO A 126 1.20 -9.99 -1.93
CA PRO A 126 1.91 -9.91 -0.67
C PRO A 126 2.26 -11.32 -0.16
N GLU A 127 3.52 -11.57 0.17
CA GLU A 127 4.01 -12.91 0.54
C GLU A 127 4.26 -13.04 2.04
N THR A 128 5.07 -12.14 2.60
CA THR A 128 5.41 -12.12 4.03
C THR A 128 4.24 -11.68 4.91
N ILE A 129 4.33 -11.94 6.22
CA ILE A 129 3.28 -11.53 7.15
C ILE A 129 3.21 -10.00 7.25
N GLU A 130 4.34 -9.32 7.16
CA GLU A 130 4.44 -7.86 7.15
C GLU A 130 3.86 -7.25 5.87
N GLU A 131 4.16 -7.81 4.70
CA GLU A 131 3.55 -7.38 3.44
C GLU A 131 2.02 -7.51 3.47
N LYS A 132 1.50 -8.64 3.98
CA LYS A 132 0.06 -8.87 4.12
C LYS A 132 -0.56 -7.90 5.11
N LEU A 133 0.09 -7.66 6.25
CA LEU A 133 -0.39 -6.74 7.27
C LEU A 133 -0.52 -5.31 6.74
N ILE A 134 0.50 -4.82 6.02
CA ILE A 134 0.47 -3.47 5.44
C ILE A 134 -0.59 -3.39 4.33
N CYS A 135 -0.67 -4.40 3.46
CA CYS A 135 -1.71 -4.47 2.42
C CYS A 135 -3.13 -4.46 3.04
N PHE A 136 -3.32 -5.19 4.14
CA PHE A 136 -4.57 -5.22 4.89
C PHE A 136 -4.89 -3.86 5.53
N ALA A 137 -3.95 -3.28 6.28
CA ALA A 137 -4.11 -2.00 6.95
C ALA A 137 -4.41 -0.84 5.97
N ASP A 138 -3.78 -0.82 4.80
CA ASP A 138 -4.02 0.20 3.76
C ASP A 138 -5.49 0.25 3.32
N LYS A 139 -6.20 -0.88 3.28
CA LYS A 139 -7.59 -0.90 2.79
C LYS A 139 -8.54 -0.05 3.63
N PHE A 140 -8.24 0.10 4.92
CA PHE A 140 -9.05 0.86 5.87
C PHE A 140 -9.00 2.37 5.65
N TYR A 141 -8.01 2.89 4.92
CA TYR A 141 -7.87 4.32 4.72
C TYR A 141 -8.00 4.73 3.25
N SER A 142 -8.28 6.01 3.02
CA SER A 142 -8.27 6.59 1.69
C SER A 142 -7.68 7.98 1.74
N LYS A 143 -6.91 8.32 0.72
CA LYS A 143 -6.24 9.62 0.59
C LYS A 143 -7.20 10.79 0.37
N SER A 144 -8.40 10.52 -0.16
CA SER A 144 -9.43 11.53 -0.41
C SER A 144 -10.36 11.78 0.79
N ASN A 145 -10.29 10.94 1.82
CA ASN A 145 -11.08 11.10 3.06
C ASN A 145 -10.28 10.53 4.23
N PRO A 146 -9.18 11.20 4.63
CA PRO A 146 -8.19 10.64 5.55
C PRO A 146 -8.71 10.51 6.99
N GLU A 147 -9.76 11.24 7.37
CA GLU A 147 -10.30 11.24 8.74
C GLU A 147 -11.20 10.04 9.05
N LYS A 148 -11.63 9.28 8.04
CA LYS A 148 -12.59 8.18 8.23
C LYS A 148 -12.00 6.84 7.85
N GLU A 149 -11.95 5.96 8.83
CA GLU A 149 -11.70 4.54 8.59
C GLU A 149 -12.90 3.92 7.84
N LYS A 150 -12.61 3.11 6.82
CA LYS A 150 -13.62 2.35 6.09
C LYS A 150 -14.08 1.16 6.92
N THR A 151 -15.36 0.86 6.86
CA THR A 151 -15.89 -0.39 7.44
C THR A 151 -15.48 -1.60 6.60
N ILE A 152 -15.46 -2.79 7.21
CA ILE A 152 -15.18 -4.05 6.51
C ILE A 152 -16.11 -4.23 5.29
N ASP A 153 -17.39 -3.89 5.43
CA ASP A 153 -18.35 -3.97 4.31
C ASP A 153 -18.05 -2.99 3.18
N GLN A 154 -17.53 -1.79 3.51
CA GLN A 154 -17.10 -0.83 2.48
C GLN A 154 -15.86 -1.35 1.75
N ILE A 155 -14.91 -1.94 2.48
CA ILE A 155 -13.69 -2.52 1.92
C ILE A 155 -14.04 -3.71 1.01
N ARG A 156 -14.81 -4.67 1.51
CA ARG A 156 -15.23 -5.85 0.74
C ARG A 156 -16.00 -5.47 -0.53
N ARG A 157 -16.88 -4.46 -0.45
CA ARG A 157 -17.59 -3.90 -1.63
C ARG A 157 -16.66 -3.19 -2.61
N ALA A 158 -15.60 -2.54 -2.14
CA ALA A 158 -14.62 -1.92 -3.02
C ALA A 158 -13.79 -2.99 -3.76
N LEU A 159 -13.36 -4.04 -3.03
CA LEU A 159 -12.54 -5.12 -3.58
C LEU A 159 -13.30 -6.02 -4.57
N SER A 160 -14.60 -6.22 -4.40
CA SER A 160 -15.40 -7.04 -5.32
C SER A 160 -15.42 -6.51 -6.76
N LYS A 161 -15.21 -5.20 -6.96
CA LYS A 161 -15.01 -4.58 -8.29
C LYS A 161 -13.76 -5.12 -9.01
N TYR A 162 -12.79 -5.60 -8.24
CA TYR A 162 -11.54 -6.19 -8.73
C TYR A 162 -11.59 -7.72 -8.87
N GLY A 163 -12.75 -8.33 -8.59
CA GLY A 163 -13.02 -9.75 -8.79
C GLY A 163 -12.99 -10.57 -7.50
N LEU A 164 -13.48 -11.81 -7.58
CA LEU A 164 -13.63 -12.71 -6.44
C LEU A 164 -12.30 -13.03 -5.75
N SER A 165 -11.23 -13.15 -6.52
CA SER A 165 -9.87 -13.42 -6.02
C SER A 165 -9.36 -12.33 -5.07
N SER A 166 -9.67 -11.06 -5.35
CA SER A 166 -9.30 -9.95 -4.45
C SER A 166 -10.08 -9.99 -3.13
N VAL A 167 -11.34 -10.46 -3.16
CA VAL A 167 -12.16 -10.62 -1.95
C VAL A 167 -11.68 -11.82 -1.14
N GLN A 168 -11.35 -12.93 -1.79
CA GLN A 168 -10.80 -14.12 -1.12
C GLN A 168 -9.51 -13.82 -0.36
N ARG A 169 -8.56 -13.11 -1.00
CA ARG A 169 -7.32 -12.67 -0.32
C ARG A 169 -7.60 -11.75 0.87
N TRP A 170 -8.59 -10.87 0.74
CA TRP A 170 -9.03 -10.04 1.87
C TRP A 170 -9.60 -10.87 3.01
N ASP A 171 -10.46 -11.84 2.71
CA ASP A 171 -11.06 -12.71 3.73
C ASP A 171 -10.01 -13.60 4.41
N GLU A 172 -8.96 -14.02 3.70
CA GLU A 172 -7.80 -14.69 4.28
C GLU A 172 -7.04 -13.78 5.25
N MET A 173 -6.83 -12.51 4.90
CA MET A 173 -6.18 -11.54 5.79
C MET A 173 -7.07 -11.16 6.99
N MET A 174 -8.39 -11.10 6.83
CA MET A 174 -9.34 -10.91 7.94
C MET A 174 -9.16 -12.01 9.00
N LYS A 175 -9.05 -13.27 8.58
CA LYS A 175 -8.82 -14.41 9.49
C LYS A 175 -7.46 -14.40 10.17
N LEU A 176 -6.47 -13.74 9.57
CA LEU A 176 -5.11 -13.67 10.12
C LEU A 176 -4.95 -12.55 11.14
N PHE A 177 -5.69 -11.45 10.98
CA PHE A 177 -5.40 -10.19 11.68
C PHE A 177 -6.57 -9.60 12.47
N TYR A 178 -7.75 -10.22 12.42
CA TYR A 178 -8.96 -9.62 12.98
C TYR A 178 -9.90 -10.61 13.65
N GLU A 179 -9.89 -11.87 13.23
CA GLU A 179 -10.63 -12.98 13.86
C GLU A 179 -9.71 -13.78 14.80
#